data_AF-A0A357HF45-F1
#
_entry.id   AF-A0A357HF45-F1
#
_cell.length_a   1.000
_cell.length_b   1.000
_cell.length_c   1.000
_cell.angle_alpha   90.00
_cell.angle_beta   90.00
_cell.angle_gamma   90.00
#
_symmetry.space_group_name_H-M   'P 1'
#
loop_
_entity.id
_entity.type
_entity.pdbx_description
1 polymer ?
#
loop_
_entity_poly.entity_id
_entity_poly.type
_entity_poly.pdbx_seq_one_letter_code
_entity_poly.pdbx_strand_id
1 'polypeptide(L)'
;QIAEPYIRRRALRHLEKNRMVIVAGGTGNPYFTTDTAAVLRATELGAEAVVKATKVDGVFDKDPMKHADAVKFDTISFQEVLDRKLRVMDLTAFTLCKENNLPIRVLNMYESGSMVKMLKGEKIGTLVME
;
A
#
# COMPACT_ATOMS: atom_id res chain seq x y z
N GLN A 1 -22.80 -8.39 16.84
CA GLN A 1 -22.03 -7.46 15.98
C GLN A 1 -20.60 -7.42 16.51
N ILE A 2 -19.58 -7.71 15.69
CA ILE A 2 -18.17 -7.87 16.14
C ILE A 2 -17.42 -6.53 16.18
N ALA A 3 -17.78 -5.60 15.30
CA ALA A 3 -17.25 -4.23 15.28
C ALA A 3 -18.35 -3.26 14.78
N GLU A 4 -18.15 -1.97 15.03
CA GLU A 4 -19.04 -0.94 14.49
C GLU A 4 -18.96 -0.85 12.95
N PRO A 5 -20.03 -0.41 12.26
CA PRO A 5 -19.97 -0.18 10.83
C PRO A 5 -18.97 0.92 10.50
N TYR A 6 -18.29 0.81 9.35
CA TYR A 6 -17.40 1.88 8.90
C TYR A 6 -18.22 3.15 8.59
N ILE A 7 -17.90 4.23 9.31
CA ILE A 7 -18.45 5.57 9.08
C ILE A 7 -17.27 6.51 8.91
N ARG A 8 -17.04 7.00 7.68
CA ARG A 8 -15.91 7.87 7.31
C ARG A 8 -15.66 9.00 8.31
N ARG A 9 -16.69 9.76 8.66
CA ARG A 9 -16.60 10.88 9.61
C ARG A 9 -16.16 10.45 11.01
N ARG A 10 -16.56 9.26 11.45
CA ARG A 10 -16.15 8.72 12.75
C ARG A 10 -14.70 8.26 12.71
N ALA A 11 -14.29 7.56 11.66
CA ALA A 11 -12.90 7.17 11.45
C ALA A 11 -11.97 8.39 11.42
N LEU A 12 -12.31 9.45 10.67
CA LEU A 12 -11.57 10.72 10.68
C LEU A 12 -11.47 11.31 12.10
N ARG A 13 -12.57 11.36 12.86
CA ARG A 13 -12.56 11.84 14.26
C ARG A 13 -11.68 10.99 15.18
N HIS A 14 -11.53 9.69 14.91
CA HIS A 14 -10.59 8.85 15.65
C HIS A 14 -9.14 9.22 15.32
N LEU A 15 -8.83 9.42 14.03
CA LEU A 15 -7.50 9.86 13.58
C LEU A 15 -7.12 11.24 14.14
N GLU A 16 -8.05 12.21 14.13
CA GLU A 16 -7.86 13.55 14.75
C GLU A 16 -7.51 13.49 16.25
N LYS A 17 -7.89 12.41 16.92
CA LYS A 17 -7.61 12.15 18.34
C LYS A 17 -6.37 11.26 18.55
N ASN A 18 -5.54 11.09 17.51
CA ASN A 18 -4.36 10.22 17.51
C ASN A 18 -4.67 8.76 17.86
N ARG A 19 -5.84 8.26 17.47
CA ARG A 19 -6.23 6.86 17.69
C ARG A 19 -5.98 6.04 16.43
N MET A 20 -5.46 4.83 16.61
CA MET A 20 -5.38 3.87 15.51
C MET A 20 -6.78 3.43 15.08
N VAL A 21 -7.01 3.40 13.77
CA VAL A 21 -8.23 2.88 13.16
C VAL A 21 -7.89 1.57 12.47
N ILE A 22 -8.52 0.49 12.89
CA ILE A 22 -8.40 -0.82 12.26
C ILE A 22 -9.65 -1.05 11.43
N VAL A 23 -9.48 -1.26 10.13
CA VAL A 23 -10.58 -1.58 9.21
C VAL A 23 -10.60 -3.08 8.96
N ALA A 24 -11.76 -3.69 9.15
CA ALA A 24 -12.02 -5.11 8.88
C ALA A 24 -13.20 -5.27 7.93
N GLY A 25 -13.33 -6.44 7.30
CA GLY A 25 -14.39 -6.73 6.32
C GLY A 25 -14.12 -6.22 4.91
N GLY A 26 -12.92 -5.69 4.64
CA GLY A 26 -12.52 -5.22 3.30
C GLY A 26 -13.42 -4.09 2.79
N THR A 27 -13.86 -4.19 1.53
CA THR A 27 -14.85 -3.28 0.95
C THR A 27 -16.28 -3.59 1.39
N GLY A 28 -16.50 -4.73 2.05
CA GLY A 28 -17.82 -5.30 2.32
C GLY A 28 -18.46 -6.01 1.13
N ASN A 29 -17.80 -6.03 -0.04
CA ASN A 29 -18.32 -6.63 -1.27
C ASN A 29 -17.47 -7.81 -1.74
N PRO A 30 -18.07 -8.86 -2.32
CA PRO A 30 -17.32 -9.93 -2.97
C PRO A 30 -16.55 -9.39 -4.20
N TYR A 31 -15.57 -10.16 -4.68
CA TYR A 31 -14.73 -9.86 -5.84
C TYR A 31 -13.71 -8.71 -5.68
N PHE A 32 -13.64 -8.08 -4.51
CA PHE A 32 -12.62 -7.09 -4.18
C PHE A 32 -11.55 -7.69 -3.26
N THR A 33 -10.29 -7.25 -3.44
CA THR A 33 -9.18 -7.67 -2.59
C THR A 33 -9.08 -6.76 -1.35
N THR A 34 -8.25 -7.17 -0.39
CA THR A 34 -7.87 -6.31 0.73
C THR A 34 -7.03 -5.12 0.28
N ASP A 35 -6.24 -5.24 -0.80
CA ASP A 35 -5.49 -4.13 -1.38
C ASP A 35 -6.47 -3.05 -1.89
N THR A 36 -7.53 -3.43 -2.61
CA THR A 36 -8.54 -2.47 -3.07
C THR A 36 -9.23 -1.77 -1.90
N ALA A 37 -9.54 -2.52 -0.83
CA ALA A 37 -10.12 -1.95 0.38
C ALA A 37 -9.15 -0.96 1.07
N ALA A 38 -7.87 -1.30 1.16
CA ALA A 38 -6.86 -0.45 1.78
C ALA A 38 -6.72 0.88 1.03
N VAL A 39 -6.62 0.84 -0.30
CA VAL A 39 -6.54 2.05 -1.13
C VAL A 39 -7.81 2.88 -1.03
N LEU A 40 -8.99 2.26 -1.12
CA LEU A 40 -10.27 2.97 -0.97
C LEU A 40 -10.35 3.72 0.37
N ARG A 41 -10.01 3.05 1.47
CA ARG A 41 -10.04 3.67 2.81
C ARG A 41 -8.96 4.72 2.98
N ALA A 42 -7.76 4.49 2.43
CA ALA A 42 -6.69 5.48 2.45
C ALA A 42 -7.11 6.78 1.74
N THR A 43 -7.71 6.68 0.54
CA THR A 43 -8.24 7.84 -0.19
C THR A 43 -9.36 8.53 0.60
N GLU A 44 -10.34 7.80 1.13
CA GLU A 44 -11.43 8.38 1.91
C GLU A 44 -10.94 9.09 3.18
N LEU A 45 -9.93 8.55 3.84
CA LEU A 45 -9.37 9.09 5.08
C LEU A 45 -8.30 10.17 4.83
N GLY A 46 -7.97 10.48 3.57
CA GLY A 46 -6.98 11.49 3.23
C GLY A 46 -5.56 11.10 3.63
N ALA A 47 -5.21 9.82 3.52
CA ALA A 47 -3.86 9.35 3.79
C ALA A 47 -2.86 9.92 2.76
N GLU A 48 -1.64 10.19 3.21
CA GLU A 48 -0.57 10.72 2.35
C GLU A 48 0.13 9.64 1.51
N ALA A 49 0.03 8.37 1.92
CA ALA A 49 0.58 7.22 1.21
C ALA A 49 -0.08 5.91 1.68
N VAL A 50 0.02 4.88 0.85
CA VAL A 50 -0.34 3.50 1.20
C VAL A 50 0.92 2.67 1.40
N VAL A 51 1.03 2.01 2.54
CA VAL A 51 2.14 1.10 2.82
C VAL A 51 1.69 -0.34 2.59
N LYS A 52 2.26 -0.98 1.57
CA LYS A 52 2.06 -2.40 1.28
C LYS A 52 3.20 -3.22 1.89
N ALA A 53 2.92 -3.73 3.09
CA ALA A 53 3.76 -4.68 3.79
C ALA A 53 3.74 -6.06 3.09
N THR A 54 4.90 -6.55 2.65
CA THR A 54 5.02 -7.85 1.98
C THR A 54 6.15 -8.71 2.59
N LYS A 55 6.38 -9.89 1.99
CA LYS A 55 7.49 -10.79 2.35
C LYS A 55 8.82 -10.42 1.67
N VAL A 56 8.77 -9.61 0.62
CA VAL A 56 9.95 -9.13 -0.12
C VAL A 56 10.18 -7.66 0.20
N ASP A 57 11.40 -7.19 0.00
CA ASP A 57 11.86 -5.85 0.38
C ASP A 57 11.61 -4.76 -0.66
N GLY A 58 10.76 -5.02 -1.65
CA GLY A 58 10.33 -4.02 -2.63
C GLY A 58 9.69 -4.61 -3.89
N VAL A 59 9.65 -3.79 -4.94
CA VAL A 59 9.28 -4.17 -6.30
C VAL A 59 10.56 -4.47 -7.07
N PHE A 60 10.54 -5.57 -7.81
CA PHE A 60 11.66 -6.07 -8.59
C PHE A 60 11.29 -6.14 -10.07
N ASP A 61 12.30 -6.10 -10.94
CA ASP A 61 12.13 -6.27 -12.38
C ASP A 61 11.58 -7.67 -12.76
N LYS A 62 11.87 -8.68 -11.93
CA LYS A 62 11.39 -10.06 -12.02
C LYS A 62 11.30 -10.69 -10.64
N ASP A 63 10.72 -11.89 -10.55
CA ASP A 63 10.48 -12.58 -9.28
C ASP A 63 11.80 -12.95 -8.57
N PRO A 64 12.17 -12.31 -7.44
CA PRO A 64 13.44 -12.53 -6.77
C PRO A 64 13.55 -13.94 -6.15
N MET A 65 12.43 -14.64 -5.97
CA MET A 65 12.44 -16.02 -5.48
C MET A 65 12.80 -17.03 -6.57
N LYS A 66 12.68 -16.64 -7.84
CA LYS A 66 12.97 -17.48 -9.01
C LYS A 66 14.24 -17.07 -9.75
N HIS A 67 14.63 -15.81 -9.61
CA HIS A 67 15.72 -15.18 -10.35
C HIS A 67 16.69 -14.51 -9.37
N ALA A 68 17.88 -15.08 -9.22
CA ALA A 68 18.91 -14.54 -8.34
C ALA A 68 19.48 -13.19 -8.83
N ASP A 69 19.28 -12.87 -10.11
CA ASP A 69 19.68 -11.62 -10.75
C ASP A 69 18.55 -10.57 -10.77
N ALA A 70 17.50 -10.75 -9.96
CA ALA A 70 16.42 -9.77 -9.82
C ALA A 70 16.94 -8.47 -9.21
N VAL A 71 16.61 -7.35 -9.85
CA VAL A 71 17.02 -6.01 -9.45
C VAL A 71 15.85 -5.28 -8.82
N LYS A 72 16.06 -4.78 -7.60
CA LYS A 72 15.07 -3.99 -6.89
C LYS A 72 15.06 -2.55 -7.40
N PHE A 73 13.88 -1.97 -7.50
CA PHE A 73 13.72 -0.52 -7.74
C PHE A 73 13.68 0.24 -6.41
N ASP A 74 14.39 1.35 -6.29
CA ASP A 74 14.22 2.25 -5.15
C ASP A 74 12.96 3.12 -5.30
N THR A 75 12.77 3.63 -6.51
CA THR A 75 11.59 4.39 -6.96
C THR A 75 11.19 3.91 -8.35
N ILE A 76 9.91 3.86 -8.64
CA ILE A 76 9.36 3.50 -9.95
C ILE A 76 8.07 4.27 -10.20
N SER A 77 7.83 4.70 -11.44
CA SER A 77 6.59 5.41 -11.76
C SER A 77 5.38 4.48 -11.85
N PHE A 78 4.16 5.00 -11.68
CA PHE A 78 2.94 4.21 -11.96
C PHE A 78 2.92 3.68 -13.39
N GLN A 79 3.37 4.50 -14.35
CA GLN A 79 3.40 4.11 -15.76
C GLN A 79 4.41 2.99 -16.03
N GLU A 80 5.62 3.06 -15.46
CA GLU A 80 6.62 2.01 -15.62
C GLU A 80 6.17 0.67 -15.05
N VAL A 81 5.46 0.67 -13.92
CA VAL A 81 4.89 -0.57 -13.34
C VAL A 81 3.91 -1.21 -14.33
N LEU A 82 3.05 -0.42 -14.99
CA LEU A 82 2.10 -0.92 -15.98
C LEU A 82 2.80 -1.43 -17.24
N ASP A 83 3.74 -0.65 -17.78
CA ASP A 83 4.46 -0.97 -19.01
C ASP A 83 5.27 -2.26 -18.87
N ARG A 84 5.94 -2.42 -17.73
CA ARG A 84 6.74 -3.60 -17.39
C ARG A 84 5.91 -4.74 -16.79
N LYS A 85 4.59 -4.56 -16.63
CA LYS A 85 3.65 -5.53 -16.04
C LYS A 85 4.11 -6.05 -14.66
N LEU A 86 4.68 -5.17 -13.84
CA LEU A 86 5.18 -5.52 -12.51
C LEU A 86 4.01 -5.71 -11.54
N ARG A 87 4.10 -6.71 -10.67
CA ARG A 87 3.04 -7.05 -9.73
C ARG A 87 3.24 -6.32 -8.40
N VAL A 88 2.57 -5.16 -8.25
CA VAL A 88 2.58 -4.38 -7.01
C VAL A 88 1.36 -4.73 -6.14
N MET A 89 0.15 -4.59 -6.68
CA MET A 89 -1.15 -4.92 -6.08
C MET A 89 -2.10 -5.36 -7.20
N ASP A 90 -3.35 -5.73 -6.90
CA ASP A 90 -4.33 -5.93 -7.97
C ASP A 90 -4.54 -4.65 -8.80
N LEU A 91 -4.91 -4.83 -10.06
CA LEU A 91 -5.01 -3.72 -11.02
C LEU A 91 -6.02 -2.65 -10.56
N THR A 92 -7.12 -3.04 -9.91
CA THR A 92 -8.13 -2.09 -9.42
C THR A 92 -7.58 -1.18 -8.33
N ALA A 93 -6.90 -1.76 -7.33
CA ALA A 93 -6.23 -0.99 -6.29
C ALA A 93 -5.13 -0.09 -6.87
N PHE A 94 -4.36 -0.60 -7.82
CA PHE A 94 -3.25 0.13 -8.43
C PHE A 94 -3.73 1.35 -9.21
N THR A 95 -4.75 1.17 -10.05
CA THR A 95 -5.37 2.27 -10.81
C THR A 95 -5.97 3.32 -9.87
N LEU A 96 -6.63 2.89 -8.80
CA LEU A 96 -7.19 3.83 -7.81
C LEU A 96 -6.09 4.66 -7.13
N CYS A 97 -4.93 4.08 -6.83
CA CYS A 97 -3.78 4.84 -6.35
C CYS A 97 -3.30 5.87 -7.39
N LYS A 98 -3.11 5.44 -8.65
CA LYS A 98 -2.66 6.31 -9.74
C LYS A 98 -3.60 7.50 -9.95
N GLU A 99 -4.91 7.26 -10.07
CA GLU A 99 -5.91 8.31 -10.30
C GLU A 99 -5.99 9.34 -9.16
N ASN A 100 -5.68 8.93 -7.93
CA ASN A 100 -5.66 9.81 -6.77
C ASN A 100 -4.27 10.38 -6.46
N ASN A 101 -3.26 10.12 -7.30
CA ASN A 101 -1.85 10.44 -7.04
C ASN A 101 -1.38 9.98 -5.64
N LEU A 102 -1.89 8.84 -5.17
CA LEU A 102 -1.64 8.32 -3.83
C LEU A 102 -0.42 7.39 -3.86
N PRO A 103 0.75 7.81 -3.34
CA PRO A 103 1.98 7.04 -3.42
C PRO A 103 1.86 5.70 -2.71
N ILE A 104 2.53 4.68 -3.26
CA ILE A 104 2.58 3.34 -2.68
C ILE A 104 4.00 3.07 -2.19
N ARG A 105 4.14 2.68 -0.93
CA ARG A 105 5.40 2.17 -0.39
C ARG A 105 5.33 0.65 -0.24
N VAL A 106 6.13 -0.08 -0.98
CA VAL A 106 6.25 -1.55 -0.84
C VAL A 106 7.46 -1.87 0.02
N LEU A 107 7.29 -2.57 1.14
CA LEU A 107 8.39 -2.90 2.05
C LEU A 107 8.25 -4.29 2.66
N ASN A 108 9.36 -4.82 3.20
CA ASN A 108 9.36 -6.08 3.94
C ASN A 108 8.96 -5.83 5.40
N MET A 109 7.86 -6.44 5.85
CA MET A 109 7.39 -6.30 7.23
C MET A 109 8.16 -7.14 8.25
N TYR A 110 8.91 -8.15 7.78
CA TYR A 110 9.74 -9.01 8.64
C TYR A 110 11.11 -8.38 8.91
N GLU A 111 11.51 -7.36 8.14
CA GLU A 111 12.69 -6.58 8.47
C GLU A 111 12.40 -5.71 9.69
N SER A 112 13.13 -5.98 10.78
CA SER A 112 12.94 -5.28 12.04
C SER A 112 13.15 -3.76 11.89
N GLY A 113 12.16 -2.99 12.31
CA GLY A 113 12.19 -1.53 12.27
C GLY A 113 11.92 -0.91 10.89
N SER A 114 11.59 -1.69 9.85
CA SER A 114 11.34 -1.17 8.49
C SER A 114 10.30 -0.05 8.45
N MET A 115 9.21 -0.19 9.20
CA MET A 115 8.17 0.83 9.30
C MET A 115 8.66 2.11 9.97
N VAL A 116 9.45 2.00 11.04
CA VAL A 116 9.99 3.17 11.76
C VAL A 116 10.99 3.92 10.89
N LYS A 117 11.91 3.19 10.24
CA LYS A 117 12.90 3.74 9.31
C LYS A 117 12.22 4.43 8.12
N MET A 118 11.16 3.81 7.56
CA MET A 118 10.33 4.43 6.51
C MET A 118 9.70 5.75 6.97
N LEU A 119 9.10 5.80 8.17
CA LEU A 119 8.52 7.01 8.73
C LEU A 119 9.56 8.11 8.99
N LYS A 120 10.84 7.74 9.18
CA LYS A 120 11.97 8.67 9.28
C LYS A 120 12.50 9.16 7.92
N GLY A 121 11.95 8.70 6.81
CA GLY A 121 12.37 9.07 5.46
C GLY A 121 13.58 8.29 4.94
N GLU A 122 13.97 7.19 5.59
CA GLU A 122 15.03 6.33 5.07
C GLU A 122 14.59 5.64 3.77
N LYS A 123 15.54 5.40 2.86
CA LYS A 123 15.30 4.72 1.58
C LYS A 123 15.11 3.23 1.78
N ILE A 124 13.90 2.85 2.18
CA ILE A 124 13.49 1.46 2.39
C ILE A 124 12.36 1.11 1.45
N GLY A 125 12.37 -0.14 1.01
CA GLY A 125 11.35 -0.62 0.11
C GLY A 125 11.51 -0.07 -1.29
N THR A 126 10.39 -0.01 -2.00
CA THR A 126 10.24 0.72 -3.25
C THR A 126 9.14 1.76 -3.09
N LEU A 127 9.39 2.98 -3.57
CA LEU A 127 8.37 4.01 -3.71
C LEU A 127 7.77 3.97 -5.12
N VAL A 128 6.44 3.81 -5.21
CA VAL A 128 5.69 4.02 -6.44
C VAL A 128 5.00 5.37 -6.37
N MET A 129 5.28 6.24 -7.33
CA MET A 129 4.68 7.58 -7.45
C MET A 129 4.64 8.00 -8.92
N GLU A 130 4.15 9.20 -9.26
CA GLU A 130 4.33 9.77 -10.60
C GLU A 130 5.74 10.34 -10.78
#